data_AF-A0A6C0II89-F1
#
_entry.id   AF-A0A6C0II89-F1
#
_cell.length_a   1.000
_cell.length_b   1.000
_cell.length_c   1.000
_cell.angle_alpha   90.00
_cell.angle_beta   90.00
_cell.angle_gamma   90.00
#
_symmetry.space_group_name_H-M   'P 1'
#
loop_
_entity.id
_entity.type
_entity.pdbx_description
1 polymer ?
#
loop_
_entity_poly.entity_id
_entity_poly.type
_entity_poly.pdbx_seq_one_letter_code
_entity_poly.pdbx_strand_id
1 'polypeptide(L)'
;MEDSLKNIISDIRVFLNGGMNSLPLALAGTMLLIGLFTAHYAMLFFLVGFLIVAPFTSWGINSLASMLSEETLKKYNLKSKRSDICRVIIPFETLKTNSQTTNDEEVVVFSEWLSMISFFVGYILHNSWTMYDRNPIDGAEQDKVSTRKTQALLSLISIVVFAFVVMYYRYYTGCEGWSILATVPIFGAIGWGWYQMLSGVAQPDQLSDLFGIANRILPAAATQNGPMACIPVGDSSA
;
A
#
# COMPACT_ATOMS: atom_id res chain seq x y z
N MET A 1 -39.44 12.45 13.59
CA MET A 1 -38.22 13.24 13.28
C MET A 1 -36.98 12.55 13.84
N GLU A 2 -37.04 12.05 15.08
CA GLU A 2 -35.95 11.27 15.70
C GLU A 2 -35.58 10.00 14.92
N ASP A 3 -36.56 9.26 14.39
CA ASP A 3 -36.30 8.05 13.61
C ASP A 3 -35.64 8.33 12.25
N SER A 4 -35.94 9.48 11.64
CA SER A 4 -35.30 9.89 10.38
C SER A 4 -33.84 10.27 10.59
N LEU A 5 -33.50 10.93 11.70
CA LEU A 5 -32.12 11.26 12.05
C LEU A 5 -31.30 9.98 12.36
N LYS A 6 -31.89 9.04 13.10
CA LYS A 6 -31.25 7.74 13.41
C LYS A 6 -30.97 6.93 12.14
N ASN A 7 -31.90 6.92 11.19
CA ASN A 7 -31.71 6.23 9.91
C ASN A 7 -30.60 6.87 9.09
N ILE A 8 -30.56 8.20 8.98
CA ILE A 8 -29.49 8.92 8.26
C ILE A 8 -28.11 8.65 8.88
N ILE A 9 -28.01 8.67 10.21
CA ILE A 9 -26.75 8.39 10.92
C ILE A 9 -26.31 6.93 10.71
N SER A 10 -27.27 6.00 10.71
CA SER A 10 -27.02 4.60 10.42
C SER A 10 -26.48 4.41 9.01
N ASP A 11 -27.08 5.07 8.01
CA ASP A 11 -26.68 4.95 6.61
C ASP A 11 -25.27 5.52 6.37
N ILE A 12 -24.93 6.66 6.99
CA ILE A 12 -23.58 7.23 6.93
C ILE A 12 -22.56 6.26 7.51
N ARG A 13 -22.88 5.62 8.65
CA ARG A 13 -21.98 4.64 9.28
C ARG A 13 -21.77 3.42 8.40
N VAL A 14 -22.84 2.89 7.80
CA VAL A 14 -22.77 1.76 6.87
C VAL A 14 -21.94 2.12 5.63
N PHE A 15 -22.15 3.31 5.07
CA PHE A 15 -21.38 3.81 3.94
C PHE A 15 -19.88 3.94 4.26
N LEU A 16 -19.54 4.57 5.39
CA LEU A 16 -18.15 4.72 5.82
C LEU A 16 -17.48 3.37 6.10
N ASN A 17 -18.20 2.44 6.73
CA ASN A 17 -17.68 1.09 6.97
C ASN A 17 -17.45 0.33 5.65
N GLY A 18 -18.36 0.44 4.68
CA GLY A 18 -18.20 -0.14 3.34
C GLY A 18 -17.00 0.45 2.59
N GLY A 19 -16.83 1.77 2.64
CA GLY A 19 -15.68 2.48 2.08
C GLY A 19 -14.35 2.03 2.71
N MET A 20 -14.29 1.89 4.03
CA MET A 20 -13.09 1.44 4.73
C MET A 20 -12.72 -0.01 4.43
N ASN A 21 -13.72 -0.89 4.30
CA ASN A 21 -13.49 -2.29 3.96
C ASN A 21 -12.99 -2.46 2.52
N SER A 22 -13.51 -1.66 1.60
CA SER A 22 -13.11 -1.65 0.19
C SER A 22 -11.89 -0.76 -0.09
N LEU A 23 -11.35 -0.07 0.91
CA LEU A 23 -10.27 0.91 0.75
C LEU A 23 -9.06 0.36 -0.05
N PRO A 24 -8.51 -0.85 0.21
CA PRO A 24 -7.40 -1.37 -0.58
C PRO A 24 -7.77 -1.52 -2.06
N LEU A 25 -8.96 -2.03 -2.36
CA LEU A 25 -9.44 -2.22 -3.72
C LEU A 25 -9.73 -0.88 -4.40
N ALA A 26 -10.29 0.10 -3.67
CA ALA A 26 -10.52 1.44 -4.18
C ALA A 26 -9.19 2.16 -4.51
N LEU A 27 -8.18 2.02 -3.66
CA LEU A 27 -6.83 2.53 -3.91
C LEU A 27 -6.21 1.86 -5.14
N ALA A 28 -6.30 0.54 -5.25
CA ALA A 28 -5.81 -0.16 -6.43
C ALA A 28 -6.54 0.26 -7.72
N GLY A 29 -7.86 0.33 -7.69
CA GLY A 29 -8.67 0.71 -8.85
C GLY A 29 -8.38 2.14 -9.31
N THR A 30 -8.27 3.09 -8.37
CA THR A 30 -7.93 4.48 -8.69
C THR A 30 -6.53 4.62 -9.26
N MET A 31 -5.53 3.95 -8.66
CA MET A 31 -4.17 3.93 -9.18
C MET A 31 -4.05 3.24 -10.53
N LEU A 32 -4.86 2.21 -10.79
CA LEU A 32 -4.88 1.53 -12.09
C LEU A 32 -5.40 2.46 -13.18
N LEU A 33 -6.52 3.12 -12.92
CA LEU A 33 -7.09 4.09 -13.86
C LEU A 33 -6.11 5.23 -14.11
N ILE A 34 -5.57 5.85 -13.07
CA ILE A 34 -4.61 6.95 -13.22
C ILE A 34 -3.35 6.45 -13.94
N GLY A 35 -2.79 5.30 -13.54
CA GLY A 35 -1.58 4.74 -14.12
C GLY A 35 -1.73 4.41 -15.61
N LEU A 36 -2.88 3.87 -16.03
CA LEU A 36 -3.16 3.58 -17.43
C LEU A 36 -3.38 4.86 -18.25
N PHE A 37 -4.16 5.82 -17.77
CA PHE A 37 -4.46 7.06 -18.50
C PHE A 37 -3.28 8.02 -18.57
N THR A 38 -2.38 7.99 -17.59
CA THR A 38 -1.18 8.85 -17.55
C THR A 38 0.09 8.14 -18.02
N ALA A 39 0.00 6.87 -18.40
CA ALA A 39 1.14 5.99 -18.72
C ALA A 39 2.22 6.00 -17.61
N HIS A 40 1.81 6.11 -16.35
CA HIS A 40 2.72 6.23 -15.22
C HIS A 40 3.18 4.85 -14.73
N TYR A 41 4.24 4.32 -15.34
CA TYR A 41 4.75 2.97 -15.09
C TYR A 41 4.97 2.63 -13.60
N ALA A 42 5.40 3.60 -12.78
CA ALA A 42 5.58 3.35 -11.35
C ALA A 42 4.30 2.94 -10.63
N MET A 43 3.13 3.47 -11.04
CA MET A 43 1.84 3.07 -10.46
C MET A 43 1.49 1.64 -10.88
N LEU A 44 1.79 1.25 -12.12
CA LEU A 44 1.53 -0.10 -12.61
C LEU A 44 2.41 -1.14 -11.90
N PHE A 45 3.70 -0.87 -11.71
CA PHE A 45 4.60 -1.77 -10.97
C PHE A 45 4.31 -1.80 -9.47
N PHE A 46 3.90 -0.67 -8.88
CA PHE A 46 3.36 -0.66 -7.53
C PHE A 46 2.13 -1.58 -7.41
N LEU A 47 1.19 -1.50 -8.36
CA LEU A 47 -0.03 -2.33 -8.36
C LEU A 47 0.27 -3.83 -8.44
N VAL A 48 1.30 -4.24 -9.19
CA VAL A 48 1.76 -5.64 -9.21
C VAL A 48 2.16 -6.08 -7.79
N GLY A 49 2.97 -5.27 -7.09
CA GLY A 49 3.33 -5.55 -5.70
C GLY A 49 2.11 -5.58 -4.77
N PHE A 50 1.23 -4.59 -4.91
CA PHE A 50 0.09 -4.41 -4.03
C PHE A 50 -1.02 -5.47 -4.21
N LEU A 51 -1.31 -5.88 -5.45
CA LEU A 51 -2.38 -6.84 -5.76
C LEU A 51 -1.91 -8.30 -5.80
N ILE A 52 -0.63 -8.55 -6.08
CA ILE A 52 -0.10 -9.91 -6.20
C ILE A 52 0.79 -10.23 -5.00
N VAL A 53 1.84 -9.45 -4.78
CA VAL A 53 2.85 -9.78 -3.76
C VAL A 53 2.25 -9.72 -2.36
N ALA A 54 1.51 -8.67 -2.01
CA ALA A 54 0.95 -8.55 -0.65
C ALA A 54 -0.08 -9.65 -0.32
N PRO A 55 -1.09 -9.97 -1.16
CA PRO A 55 -2.02 -11.06 -0.87
C PRO A 55 -1.35 -12.43 -0.90
N PHE A 56 -0.43 -12.68 -1.84
CA PHE A 56 0.27 -13.96 -1.95
C PHE A 56 1.18 -14.22 -0.75
N THR A 57 1.90 -13.20 -0.27
CA THR A 57 2.72 -13.29 0.94
C THR A 57 1.87 -13.46 2.19
N SER A 58 0.74 -12.77 2.30
CA SER A 58 -0.23 -12.98 3.38
C SER A 58 -0.76 -14.41 3.39
N TRP A 59 -1.20 -14.93 2.24
CA TRP A 59 -1.64 -16.31 2.09
C TRP A 59 -0.53 -17.30 2.47
N GLY A 60 0.69 -17.08 2.00
CA GLY A 60 1.84 -17.94 2.31
C GLY A 60 2.19 -17.96 3.79
N ILE A 61 2.24 -16.79 4.44
CA ILE A 61 2.55 -16.70 5.87
C ILE A 61 1.42 -17.32 6.71
N ASN A 62 0.16 -17.10 6.35
CA ASN A 62 -0.96 -17.73 7.05
C ASN A 62 -0.98 -19.26 6.86
N SER A 63 -0.60 -19.74 5.68
CA SER A 63 -0.47 -21.18 5.40
C SER A 63 0.71 -21.82 6.16
N LEU A 64 1.80 -21.08 6.38
CA LEU A 64 2.90 -21.53 7.24
C LEU A 64 2.51 -21.45 8.72
N ALA A 65 1.76 -20.43 9.11
CA ALA A 65 1.30 -20.26 10.48
C ALA A 65 0.30 -21.36 10.90
N SER A 66 -0.51 -21.88 9.98
CA SER A 66 -1.39 -23.01 10.27
C SER A 66 -0.63 -24.33 10.48
N MET A 67 0.63 -24.43 10.03
CA MET A 67 1.50 -25.56 10.36
C MET A 67 2.12 -25.46 11.76
N LEU A 68 2.13 -24.26 12.38
CA LEU A 68 2.61 -24.05 13.74
C LEU A 68 1.49 -24.39 14.75
N SER A 69 1.86 -25.06 15.85
CA SER A 69 0.91 -25.46 16.91
C SER A 69 0.04 -24.28 17.38
N GLU A 70 -1.28 -24.49 17.40
CA GLU A 70 -2.28 -23.48 17.81
C GLU A 70 -2.02 -22.89 19.20
N GLU A 71 -1.36 -23.64 20.08
CA GLU A 71 -0.98 -23.18 21.42
C GLU A 71 -0.02 -21.98 21.36
N THR A 72 0.91 -21.96 20.41
CA THR A 72 1.85 -20.86 20.22
C THR A 72 1.13 -19.60 19.78
N LEU A 73 0.22 -19.72 18.80
CA LEU A 73 -0.56 -18.60 18.28
C LEU A 73 -1.52 -18.02 19.34
N LYS A 74 -2.09 -18.90 20.17
CA LYS A 74 -2.94 -18.49 21.31
C LYS A 74 -2.13 -17.80 22.40
N LYS A 75 -0.90 -18.25 22.69
CA LYS A 75 0.00 -17.64 23.68
C LYS A 75 0.34 -16.19 23.36
N TYR A 76 0.51 -15.85 22.07
CA TYR A 76 0.88 -14.51 21.64
C TYR A 76 -0.31 -13.60 21.25
N ASN A 77 -1.57 -14.06 21.41
CA ASN A 77 -2.77 -13.30 21.02
C ASN A 77 -2.71 -12.72 19.59
N LEU A 78 -2.04 -13.44 18.67
CA LEU A 78 -1.90 -13.02 17.27
C LEU A 78 -3.14 -13.35 16.43
N LYS A 79 -4.28 -13.62 17.08
CA LYS A 79 -5.52 -14.02 16.42
C LYS A 79 -6.26 -12.79 15.93
N SER A 80 -6.53 -12.73 14.63
CA SER A 80 -7.46 -11.76 14.03
C SER A 80 -8.80 -12.43 13.75
N LYS A 81 -9.91 -11.70 13.92
CA LYS A 81 -11.26 -12.23 13.72
C LYS A 81 -11.70 -12.05 12.27
N ARG A 82 -12.05 -13.16 11.60
CA ARG A 82 -12.72 -13.12 10.30
C ARG A 82 -14.24 -13.01 10.48
N SER A 83 -14.76 -11.80 10.67
CA SER A 83 -16.17 -11.53 10.35
C SER A 83 -16.29 -11.13 8.87
N ASP A 84 -17.47 -11.30 8.25
CA ASP A 84 -17.70 -10.89 6.85
C ASP A 84 -17.42 -9.40 6.62
N ILE A 85 -17.63 -8.59 7.66
CA ILE A 85 -17.33 -7.14 7.66
C ILE A 85 -15.82 -6.89 7.62
N CYS A 86 -14.99 -7.85 8.01
CA CYS A 86 -13.53 -7.70 8.06
C CYS A 86 -12.80 -8.30 6.84
N ARG A 87 -13.51 -8.95 5.90
CA ARG A 87 -12.91 -9.54 4.69
C ARG A 87 -12.86 -8.54 3.54
N VAL A 88 -11.79 -8.59 2.75
CA VAL A 88 -11.65 -7.81 1.49
C VAL A 88 -12.48 -8.46 0.38
N ILE A 89 -12.46 -9.79 0.31
CA ILE A 89 -13.23 -10.60 -0.62
C ILE A 89 -14.25 -11.38 0.19
N ILE A 90 -15.53 -11.08 -0.03
CA ILE A 90 -16.61 -11.92 0.50
C ILE A 90 -16.56 -13.22 -0.30
N PRO A 91 -16.34 -14.39 0.33
CA PRO A 91 -16.37 -15.63 -0.41
C PRO A 91 -17.75 -15.79 -1.05
N PHE A 92 -17.79 -16.04 -2.36
CA PHE A 92 -18.99 -16.58 -2.98
C PHE A 92 -19.15 -18.01 -2.45
N GLU A 93 -19.78 -18.17 -1.28
CA GLU A 93 -20.23 -19.49 -0.87
C GLU A 93 -21.26 -19.97 -1.90
N THR A 94 -20.80 -20.93 -2.72
CA THR A 94 -21.69 -21.81 -3.46
C THR A 94 -22.71 -22.40 -2.49
N LEU A 95 -23.99 -22.21 -2.80
CA LEU A 95 -25.13 -22.95 -2.24
C LEU A 95 -24.87 -24.47 -2.27
N LYS A 96 -24.17 -24.99 -1.27
CA LYS A 96 -23.93 -26.40 -0.90
C LYS A 96 -22.88 -26.34 0.21
N THR A 97 -23.20 -26.54 1.48
CA THR A 97 -23.76 -27.78 2.01
C THR A 97 -24.22 -27.53 3.44
N ASN A 98 -25.33 -28.17 3.83
CA ASN A 98 -25.83 -28.24 5.19
C ASN A 98 -24.74 -28.69 6.18
N SER A 99 -24.22 -27.77 6.98
CA SER A 99 -23.60 -28.05 8.28
C SER A 99 -23.52 -26.77 9.10
N GLN A 100 -24.68 -26.40 9.62
CA GLN A 100 -24.91 -25.94 10.99
C GLN A 100 -23.66 -25.92 11.91
N THR A 101 -22.96 -24.77 11.98
CA THR A 101 -22.31 -24.19 13.18
C THR A 101 -21.84 -22.77 12.84
N THR A 102 -22.63 -21.73 13.11
CA THR A 102 -22.32 -20.72 14.15
C THR A 102 -20.83 -20.39 14.32
N ASN A 103 -20.41 -19.20 13.91
CA ASN A 103 -19.21 -18.51 14.43
C ASN A 103 -17.88 -19.28 14.31
N ASP A 104 -17.59 -19.92 13.18
CA ASP A 104 -16.21 -20.35 12.90
C ASP A 104 -15.35 -19.10 12.63
N GLU A 105 -14.88 -18.50 13.72
CA GLU A 105 -13.82 -17.49 13.73
C GLU A 105 -12.54 -18.15 13.19
N GLU A 106 -12.40 -18.22 11.86
CA GLU A 106 -11.14 -18.62 11.23
C GLU A 106 -10.03 -17.72 11.75
N VAL A 107 -9.09 -18.33 12.48
CA VAL A 107 -7.97 -17.63 13.10
C VAL A 107 -6.91 -17.39 12.04
N VAL A 108 -6.81 -16.14 11.60
CA VAL A 108 -5.77 -15.72 10.66
C VAL A 108 -4.81 -14.79 11.38
N VAL A 109 -3.51 -14.99 11.16
CA VAL A 109 -2.46 -14.20 11.83
C VAL A 109 -2.30 -12.85 11.14
N PHE A 110 -2.31 -12.85 9.81
CA PHE A 110 -2.16 -11.65 8.98
C PHE A 110 -3.41 -11.47 8.12
N SER A 111 -4.21 -10.47 8.44
CA SER A 111 -5.37 -10.10 7.61
C SER A 111 -4.91 -9.57 6.26
N GLU A 112 -5.53 -10.03 5.18
CA GLU A 112 -5.24 -9.58 3.80
C GLU A 112 -5.41 -8.07 3.65
N TRP A 113 -6.49 -7.51 4.21
CA TRP A 113 -6.76 -6.08 4.19
C TRP A 113 -5.59 -5.30 4.80
N LEU A 114 -5.16 -5.73 5.99
CA LEU A 114 -4.12 -5.05 6.74
C LEU A 114 -2.75 -5.24 6.09
N SER A 115 -2.51 -6.41 5.51
CA SER A 115 -1.31 -6.74 4.73
C SER A 115 -1.15 -5.79 3.54
N MET A 116 -2.23 -5.60 2.77
CA MET A 116 -2.24 -4.68 1.62
C MET A 116 -2.03 -3.23 2.06
N ILE A 117 -2.77 -2.72 3.05
CA ILE A 117 -2.61 -1.34 3.53
C ILE A 117 -1.21 -1.10 4.10
N SER A 118 -0.67 -2.05 4.87
CA SER A 118 0.67 -1.95 5.45
C SER A 118 1.74 -1.95 4.35
N PHE A 119 1.59 -2.78 3.33
CA PHE A 119 2.45 -2.76 2.15
C PHE A 119 2.41 -1.39 1.46
N PHE A 120 1.20 -0.87 1.21
CA PHE A 120 1.01 0.45 0.59
C PHE A 120 1.69 1.56 1.40
N VAL A 121 1.40 1.63 2.70
CA VAL A 121 1.99 2.63 3.61
C VAL A 121 3.50 2.51 3.65
N GLY A 122 4.06 1.30 3.78
CA GLY A 122 5.51 1.09 3.77
C GLY A 122 6.17 1.54 2.47
N TYR A 123 5.55 1.21 1.34
CA TYR A 123 6.02 1.60 0.01
C TYR A 123 6.05 3.14 -0.15
N ILE A 124 4.93 3.81 0.12
CA ILE A 124 4.81 5.27 -0.09
C ILE A 124 5.62 6.06 0.95
N LEU A 125 5.75 5.57 2.19
CA LEU A 125 6.62 6.19 3.19
C LEU A 125 8.06 6.19 2.73
N HIS A 126 8.55 5.05 2.23
CA HIS A 126 9.91 4.98 1.71
C HIS A 126 10.08 5.85 0.46
N ASN A 127 9.09 5.87 -0.43
CA ASN A 127 9.11 6.77 -1.59
C ASN A 127 9.24 8.25 -1.17
N SER A 128 8.40 8.73 -0.24
CA SER A 128 8.50 10.11 0.29
C SER A 128 9.85 10.37 0.94
N TRP A 129 10.34 9.43 1.74
CA TRP A 129 11.61 9.56 2.45
C TRP A 129 12.80 9.70 1.48
N THR A 130 12.89 8.81 0.49
CA THR A 130 13.96 8.83 -0.51
C THR A 130 13.95 10.13 -1.31
N MET A 131 12.78 10.69 -1.62
CA MET A 131 12.67 11.98 -2.31
C MET A 131 13.10 13.17 -1.43
N TYR A 132 12.88 13.09 -0.12
CA TYR A 132 13.32 14.10 0.83
C TYR A 132 14.84 14.11 1.02
N ASP A 133 15.44 12.92 1.17
CA ASP A 133 16.87 12.73 1.46
C ASP A 133 17.77 12.96 0.23
N ARG A 134 17.19 12.97 -0.97
CA ARG A 134 17.94 13.15 -2.22
C ARG A 134 18.71 14.47 -2.24
N ASN A 135 20.03 14.40 -2.41
CA ASN A 135 20.87 15.59 -2.52
C ASN A 135 20.57 16.38 -3.80
N PRO A 136 20.61 17.72 -3.75
CA PRO A 136 20.55 18.55 -4.94
C PRO A 136 21.82 18.37 -5.78
N ILE A 137 21.69 18.55 -7.10
CA ILE A 137 22.85 18.61 -8.01
C ILE A 137 23.55 19.96 -7.80
N ASP A 138 24.88 19.99 -7.92
CA ASP A 138 25.66 21.22 -7.82
C ASP A 138 25.18 22.27 -8.83
N GLY A 139 24.92 23.49 -8.35
CA GLY A 139 24.35 24.57 -9.16
C GLY A 139 22.83 24.54 -9.32
N ALA A 140 22.12 23.63 -8.64
CA ALA A 140 20.65 23.65 -8.62
C ALA A 140 20.10 24.91 -7.92
N GLU A 141 19.03 25.45 -8.50
CA GLU A 141 18.29 26.59 -7.96
C GLU A 141 17.68 26.22 -6.59
N GLN A 142 18.08 26.94 -5.54
CA GLN A 142 17.72 26.64 -4.15
C GLN A 142 16.20 26.64 -3.92
N ASP A 143 15.47 27.51 -4.62
CA ASP A 143 14.01 27.62 -4.49
C ASP A 143 13.29 26.35 -4.98
N LYS A 144 13.78 25.74 -6.06
CA LYS A 144 13.25 24.47 -6.59
C LYS A 144 13.57 23.30 -5.65
N VAL A 145 14.76 23.29 -5.07
CA VAL A 145 15.17 22.27 -4.08
C VAL A 145 14.31 22.36 -2.82
N SER A 146 14.09 23.58 -2.31
CA SER A 146 13.25 23.83 -1.14
C SER A 146 11.79 23.43 -1.37
N THR A 147 11.25 23.77 -2.54
CA THR A 147 9.88 23.40 -2.93
C THR A 147 9.72 21.87 -2.98
N ARG A 148 10.67 21.16 -3.59
CA ARG A 148 10.67 19.69 -3.64
C ARG A 148 10.70 19.07 -2.24
N LYS A 149 11.61 19.51 -1.39
CA LYS A 149 11.75 18.99 -0.02
C LYS A 149 10.49 19.26 0.80
N THR A 150 9.88 20.44 0.64
CA THR A 150 8.62 20.79 1.29
C THR A 150 7.48 19.90 0.82
N GLN A 151 7.34 19.66 -0.49
CA GLN A 151 6.33 18.75 -1.04
C GLN A 151 6.50 17.32 -0.52
N ALA A 152 7.74 16.80 -0.51
CA ALA A 152 8.06 15.48 0.02
C ALA A 152 7.73 15.39 1.53
N LEU A 153 8.10 16.41 2.32
CA LEU A 153 7.81 16.47 3.75
C LEU A 153 6.31 16.51 4.05
N LEU A 154 5.55 17.33 3.32
CA LEU A 154 4.09 17.39 3.45
C LEU A 154 3.47 16.03 3.13
N SER A 155 3.91 15.37 2.05
CA SER A 155 3.43 14.03 1.70
C SER A 155 3.71 13.02 2.81
N LEU A 156 4.92 13.04 3.39
CA LEU A 156 5.32 12.13 4.46
C LEU A 156 4.44 12.32 5.71
N ILE A 157 4.18 13.56 6.11
CA ILE A 157 3.29 13.86 7.25
C ILE A 157 1.87 13.36 6.97
N SER A 158 1.33 13.64 5.78
CA SER A 158 -0.02 13.18 5.41
C SER A 158 -0.15 11.66 5.42
N ILE A 159 0.86 10.94 4.94
CA ILE A 159 0.88 9.47 4.94
C ILE A 159 0.89 8.93 6.37
N VAL A 160 1.73 9.49 7.25
CA VAL A 160 1.81 9.07 8.65
C VAL A 160 0.46 9.27 9.35
N VAL A 161 -0.17 10.43 9.17
CA VAL A 161 -1.50 10.71 9.73
C VAL A 161 -2.54 9.75 9.18
N PHE A 162 -2.58 9.54 7.86
CA PHE A 162 -3.48 8.59 7.23
C PHE A 162 -3.30 7.17 7.78
N ALA A 163 -2.05 6.71 7.89
CA ALA A 163 -1.74 5.39 8.45
C ALA A 163 -2.28 5.27 9.88
N PHE A 164 -2.02 6.24 10.77
CA PHE A 164 -2.55 6.20 12.13
C PHE A 164 -4.08 6.16 12.19
N VAL A 165 -4.77 6.98 11.38
CA VAL A 165 -6.24 7.00 11.35
C VAL A 165 -6.81 5.67 10.88
N VAL A 166 -6.27 5.11 9.80
CA VAL A 166 -6.73 3.85 9.21
C VAL A 166 -6.48 2.68 10.16
N MET A 167 -5.31 2.64 10.80
CA MET A 167 -4.94 1.63 11.79
C MET A 167 -5.80 1.72 13.05
N TYR A 168 -6.00 2.93 13.58
CA TYR A 168 -6.85 3.17 14.73
C TYR A 168 -8.29 2.74 14.48
N TYR A 169 -8.85 3.11 13.31
CA TYR A 169 -10.18 2.69 12.92
C TYR A 169 -10.31 1.17 12.89
N ARG A 170 -9.32 0.48 12.30
CA ARG A 170 -9.36 -0.99 12.17
C ARG A 170 -9.23 -1.72 13.51
N TYR A 171 -8.44 -1.17 14.43
CA TYR A 171 -8.37 -1.64 15.81
C TYR A 171 -9.71 -1.43 16.53
N TYR A 172 -10.30 -0.24 16.39
CA TYR A 172 -11.56 0.11 17.06
C TYR A 172 -12.76 -0.71 16.58
N THR A 173 -12.81 -1.08 15.30
CA THR A 173 -13.88 -1.96 14.78
C THR A 173 -13.74 -3.42 15.23
N GLY A 174 -12.64 -3.78 15.91
CA GLY A 174 -12.38 -5.14 16.36
C GLY A 174 -12.06 -6.12 15.23
N CYS A 175 -11.80 -5.62 14.02
CA CYS A 175 -11.37 -6.45 12.90
C CYS A 175 -9.95 -6.96 13.06
N GLU A 176 -9.11 -6.26 13.83
CA GLU A 176 -7.74 -6.65 14.09
C GLU A 176 -7.44 -6.54 15.59
N GLY A 177 -6.70 -7.52 16.11
CA GLY A 177 -6.20 -7.50 17.48
C GLY A 177 -4.77 -6.95 17.56
N TRP A 178 -4.00 -7.51 18.49
CA TRP A 178 -2.57 -7.19 18.64
C TRP A 178 -1.72 -7.63 17.44
N SER A 179 -2.26 -8.44 16.53
CA SER A 179 -1.65 -8.79 15.25
C SER A 179 -1.26 -7.58 14.40
N ILE A 180 -1.87 -6.40 14.63
CA ILE A 180 -1.46 -5.13 14.03
C ILE A 180 0.03 -4.85 14.22
N LEU A 181 0.55 -5.07 15.44
CA LEU A 181 1.93 -4.76 15.77
C LEU A 181 2.94 -5.64 15.01
N ALA A 182 2.52 -6.80 14.54
CA ALA A 182 3.35 -7.67 13.71
C ALA A 182 3.12 -7.41 12.21
N THR A 183 1.85 -7.28 11.80
CA THR A 183 1.48 -7.12 10.38
C THR A 183 2.08 -5.84 9.78
N VAL A 184 1.96 -4.71 10.49
CA VAL A 184 2.42 -3.41 10.00
C VAL A 184 3.91 -3.39 9.69
N PRO A 185 4.83 -3.75 10.61
CA PRO A 185 6.25 -3.72 10.30
C PRO A 185 6.65 -4.77 9.26
N ILE A 186 6.05 -5.97 9.29
CA ILE A 186 6.39 -7.03 8.32
C ILE A 186 5.99 -6.61 6.91
N PHE A 187 4.72 -6.26 6.69
CA PHE A 187 4.25 -5.88 5.36
C PHE A 187 4.73 -4.50 4.93
N GLY A 188 4.95 -3.60 5.88
CA GLY A 188 5.64 -2.34 5.63
C GLY A 188 7.06 -2.54 5.13
N ALA A 189 7.81 -3.48 5.71
CA ALA A 189 9.14 -3.86 5.24
C ALA A 189 9.11 -4.57 3.88
N ILE A 190 8.08 -5.36 3.58
CA ILE A 190 7.88 -5.94 2.25
C ILE A 190 7.61 -4.84 1.21
N GLY A 191 6.76 -3.85 1.54
CA GLY A 191 6.52 -2.69 0.68
C GLY A 191 7.78 -1.87 0.44
N TRP A 192 8.57 -1.65 1.50
CA TRP A 192 9.90 -1.05 1.42
C TRP A 192 10.85 -1.83 0.49
N GLY A 193 10.94 -3.15 0.67
CA GLY A 193 11.77 -4.01 -0.18
C GLY A 193 11.32 -4.02 -1.64
N TRP A 194 10.01 -3.97 -1.89
CA TRP A 194 9.48 -3.84 -3.25
C TRP A 194 9.90 -2.52 -3.90
N TYR A 195 9.85 -1.40 -3.16
CA TYR A 195 10.37 -0.12 -3.64
C TYR A 195 11.85 -0.22 -4.01
N GLN A 196 12.68 -0.80 -3.13
CA GLN A 196 14.12 -0.92 -3.39
C GLN A 196 14.43 -1.80 -4.60
N MET A 197 13.66 -2.88 -4.78
CA MET A 197 13.80 -3.72 -5.96
C MET A 197 13.50 -2.93 -7.24
N LEU A 198 12.44 -2.11 -7.25
CA LEU A 198 12.08 -1.29 -8.40
C LEU A 198 13.07 -0.15 -8.66
N SER A 199 13.58 0.49 -7.61
CA SER A 199 14.55 1.58 -7.75
C SER A 199 15.91 1.10 -8.27
N GLY A 200 16.26 -0.17 -8.07
CA GLY A 200 17.50 -0.77 -8.55
C GLY A 200 17.51 -1.23 -10.02
N VAL A 201 16.35 -1.42 -10.65
CA VAL A 201 16.24 -2.02 -12.00
C VAL A 201 16.31 -0.99 -13.14
N ALA A 202 15.93 0.26 -12.89
CA ALA A 202 15.91 1.31 -13.92
C ALA A 202 16.59 2.61 -13.47
N GLN A 203 16.49 3.67 -14.29
CA GLN A 203 17.00 5.01 -13.94
C GLN A 203 16.61 5.38 -12.50
N PRO A 204 17.52 5.99 -11.72
CA PRO A 204 17.40 6.07 -10.28
C PRO A 204 16.06 6.69 -9.85
N ASP A 205 15.25 5.84 -9.21
CA ASP A 205 13.94 6.10 -8.61
C ASP A 205 12.75 6.39 -9.54
N GLN A 206 12.91 6.45 -10.87
CA GLN A 206 11.78 6.82 -11.75
C GLN A 206 10.67 5.75 -11.80
N LEU A 207 11.04 4.47 -11.79
CA LEU A 207 10.08 3.36 -11.79
C LEU A 207 9.47 3.10 -10.41
N SER A 208 10.08 3.59 -9.34
CA SER A 208 9.60 3.38 -7.98
C SER A 208 8.85 4.59 -7.41
N ASP A 209 9.01 5.77 -8.01
CA ASP A 209 8.45 7.01 -7.51
C ASP A 209 6.97 7.18 -7.85
N LEU A 210 6.10 7.09 -6.84
CA LEU A 210 4.65 7.20 -7.00
C LEU A 210 4.17 8.65 -7.07
N PHE A 211 4.94 9.60 -6.50
CA PHE A 211 4.57 11.02 -6.50
C PHE A 211 4.93 11.75 -7.79
N GLY A 212 5.72 11.11 -8.67
CA GLY A 212 6.22 11.70 -9.91
C GLY A 212 7.15 12.90 -9.66
N ILE A 213 7.73 13.00 -8.46
CA ILE A 213 8.73 14.01 -8.09
C ILE A 213 10.04 13.75 -8.84
N ALA A 214 10.49 12.50 -8.90
CA ALA A 214 11.70 12.08 -9.61
C ALA A 214 11.60 12.39 -11.11
N ASN A 215 10.43 12.20 -11.71
CA ASN A 215 10.18 12.52 -13.13
C ASN A 215 10.25 14.02 -13.43
N ARG A 216 10.15 14.88 -12.42
CA ARG A 216 10.31 16.35 -12.55
C ARG A 216 11.74 16.81 -12.32
N ILE A 217 12.63 15.94 -11.86
CA ILE A 217 14.05 16.25 -11.68
C ILE A 217 14.74 15.98 -13.01
N LEU A 218 15.20 17.05 -13.67
CA LEU A 218 16.00 16.92 -14.89
C LEU A 218 17.30 16.16 -14.57
N PRO A 219 17.72 15.19 -15.40
CA PRO A 219 19.02 14.56 -15.24
C PRO A 219 20.13 15.60 -15.44
N ALA A 220 21.26 15.44 -14.75
CA ALA A 220 22.41 16.37 -14.84
C ALA A 220 22.94 16.56 -16.28
N ALA A 221 22.69 15.59 -17.17
CA ALA A 221 23.01 15.70 -18.60
C ALA A 221 22.16 16.75 -19.33
N ALA A 222 20.93 17.03 -18.85
CA ALA A 222 20.01 18.00 -19.46
C ALA A 222 20.26 19.45 -19.01
N THR A 223 21.09 19.67 -17.99
CA THR A 223 21.52 21.01 -17.56
C THR A 223 22.83 21.45 -18.21
N GLN A 224 23.54 20.56 -18.90
CA GLN A 224 24.62 20.99 -19.79
C GLN A 224 23.98 21.61 -21.03
N ASN A 225 24.31 22.88 -21.32
CA ASN A 225 23.94 23.58 -22.56
C ASN A 225 24.68 22.97 -23.77
N GLY A 226 24.50 21.68 -24.01
CA GLY A 226 24.97 20.95 -25.17
C GLY A 226 23.76 20.50 -26.00
N PRO A 227 23.87 20.42 -27.33
CA PRO A 227 22.84 19.82 -28.15
C PRO A 227 22.62 18.37 -27.73
N MET A 228 21.43 18.07 -27.18
CA MET A 228 21.01 16.71 -26.87
C MET A 228 20.60 16.04 -28.18
N ALA A 229 21.52 15.29 -28.79
CA ALA A 229 21.20 14.42 -29.92
C ALA A 229 20.65 13.09 -29.37
N CYS A 230 19.38 12.80 -29.65
CA CYS A 230 18.87 11.44 -29.52
C CYS A 230 19.52 10.58 -30.61
N ILE A 231 20.63 9.92 -30.27
CA ILE A 231 21.26 8.96 -31.19
C ILE A 231 20.47 7.66 -31.10
N PRO A 232 19.88 7.16 -32.19
CA PRO A 232 19.28 5.83 -32.18
C PRO A 232 20.38 4.84 -31.80
N VAL A 233 20.11 4.03 -30.77
CA VAL A 233 20.99 2.92 -30.40
C VAL A 233 20.91 1.92 -31.54
N GLY A 234 21.83 2.03 -32.50
CA GLY A 234 22.01 1.01 -33.52
C GLY A 234 22.56 -0.22 -32.83
N ASP A 235 21.86 -1.35 -32.99
CA ASP A 235 22.34 -2.66 -32.59
C ASP A 235 23.73 -2.88 -33.19
N SER A 236 24.76 -2.74 -32.36
CA SER A 236 26.11 -3.21 -32.68
C SER A 236 26.21 -4.67 -32.24
N SER A 237 25.46 -5.52 -32.94
CA SER A 237 25.77 -6.95 -33.00
C SER A 237 26.51 -7.20 -34.32
N ALA A 238 27.83 -7.11 -34.22
CA ALA A 238 28.75 -7.79 -35.13
C ALA A 238 29.15 -9.13 -34.51
#